data_AF-A0A165QC85-F1
#
_entry.id   AF-A0A165QC85-F1
#
_cell.length_a   1.000
_cell.length_b   1.000
_cell.length_c   1.000
_cell.angle_alpha   90.00
_cell.angle_beta   90.00
_cell.angle_gamma   90.00
#
_symmetry.space_group_name_H-M   'P 1'
#
loop_
_entity.id
_entity.type
_entity.pdbx_description
1 polymer ?
#
loop_
_entity_poly.entity_id
_entity_poly.type
_entity_poly.pdbx_seq_one_letter_code
_entity_poly.pdbx_strand_id
1 'polypeptide(L)'
;MSDYASVESGWGNNPSGTSSSSAYPHSLSIPKPIEVAAPPIYHDPSLGCEALQTIQTHIDWHTGVTTSSSLLTAVLEHRQAFIASPREHTTCSKALIQLAFTLEQRNSEGDTDTAVALRYESWLVSGWS
;
A
#
# COMPACT_ATOMS: atom_id res chain seq x y z
N MET A 1 -15.55 31.38 37.85
CA MET A 1 -16.84 31.70 38.48
C MET A 1 -17.79 31.93 37.33
N SER A 2 -18.43 30.85 36.88
CA SER A 2 -19.88 30.59 37.06
C SER A 2 -20.66 31.40 36.02
N ASP A 3 -21.62 30.86 35.25
CA ASP A 3 -22.75 30.07 35.69
C ASP A 3 -23.39 29.22 34.58
N TYR A 4 -24.09 28.19 35.06
CA TYR A 4 -25.02 27.31 34.39
C TYR A 4 -26.23 28.06 33.82
N ALA A 5 -26.80 27.55 32.73
CA ALA A 5 -28.20 27.77 32.40
C ALA A 5 -28.83 26.47 31.85
N SER A 6 -29.53 25.76 32.74
CA SER A 6 -30.58 24.81 32.40
C SER A 6 -31.74 25.52 31.70
N VAL A 7 -32.31 24.88 30.68
CA VAL A 7 -33.74 25.02 30.38
C VAL A 7 -34.35 23.63 30.19
N GLU A 8 -35.08 23.21 31.21
CA GLU A 8 -36.09 22.17 31.16
C GLU A 8 -37.30 22.68 30.36
N SER A 9 -37.92 21.81 29.58
CA SER A 9 -39.30 21.98 29.13
C SER A 9 -39.93 20.59 28.97
N GLY A 10 -40.64 20.19 30.01
CA GLY A 10 -41.40 18.95 30.06
C GLY A 10 -42.69 18.99 29.26
N TRP A 11 -43.02 17.84 28.70
CA TRP A 11 -44.37 17.38 28.32
C TRP A 11 -44.32 15.87 28.59
N GLY A 12 -45.05 15.30 29.55
CA GLY A 12 -46.50 15.07 29.50
C GLY A 12 -46.73 13.55 29.46
N ASN A 13 -47.61 13.05 30.32
CA ASN A 13 -47.72 11.64 30.73
C ASN A 13 -48.22 10.63 29.66
N ASN A 14 -47.75 9.38 29.84
CA ASN A 14 -48.23 8.04 29.41
C ASN A 14 -49.77 7.86 29.27
N PRO A 15 -50.30 6.90 28.45
CA PRO A 15 -50.13 5.46 28.75
C PRO A 15 -50.18 4.40 27.61
N SER A 16 -49.62 3.24 27.95
CA SER A 16 -50.00 1.86 27.60
C SER A 16 -50.32 1.49 26.15
N GLY A 17 -49.37 0.82 25.51
CA GLY A 17 -49.60 -0.03 24.34
C GLY A 17 -48.69 -1.26 24.40
N THR A 18 -49.22 -2.39 24.85
CA THR A 18 -48.62 -3.72 24.71
C THR A 18 -48.51 -4.06 23.23
N SER A 19 -47.30 -4.31 22.74
CA SER A 19 -47.06 -5.11 21.54
C SER A 19 -45.63 -5.64 21.58
N SER A 20 -45.53 -6.90 21.99
CA SER A 20 -44.36 -7.74 21.75
C SER A 20 -43.98 -7.70 20.27
N SER A 21 -42.74 -7.31 19.97
CA SER A 21 -42.07 -7.72 18.75
C SER A 21 -40.58 -7.78 19.03
N SER A 22 -40.10 -9.02 19.04
CA SER A 22 -38.71 -9.43 19.17
C SER A 22 -37.85 -8.72 18.12
N ALA A 23 -37.23 -7.62 18.49
CA ALA A 23 -36.14 -7.03 17.73
C ALA A 23 -34.85 -7.78 18.10
N TYR A 24 -34.40 -8.63 17.19
CA TYR A 24 -33.09 -9.29 17.24
C TYR A 24 -32.00 -8.24 17.51
N PRO A 25 -31.07 -8.47 18.44
CA PRO A 25 -29.87 -7.65 18.50
C PRO A 25 -29.05 -7.98 17.25
N HIS A 26 -29.13 -7.14 16.23
CA HIS A 26 -28.13 -7.14 15.16
C HIS A 26 -26.83 -6.68 15.79
N SER A 27 -26.06 -7.66 16.26
CA SER A 27 -24.67 -7.50 16.66
C SER A 27 -23.93 -6.91 15.46
N LEU A 28 -23.60 -5.63 15.53
CA LEU A 28 -22.72 -4.99 14.56
C LEU A 28 -21.33 -5.59 14.78
N SER A 29 -21.06 -6.69 14.07
CA SER A 29 -19.73 -7.27 13.98
C SER A 29 -18.81 -6.19 13.44
N ILE A 30 -17.97 -5.63 14.31
CA ILE A 30 -16.84 -4.80 13.90
C ILE A 30 -16.07 -5.65 12.87
N PRO A 31 -15.92 -5.19 11.61
CA PRO A 31 -15.10 -5.91 10.66
C PRO A 31 -13.72 -6.05 11.30
N LYS A 32 -13.28 -7.30 11.43
CA LYS A 32 -11.95 -7.65 11.91
C LYS A 32 -10.95 -6.74 11.17
N PRO A 33 -9.97 -6.11 11.85
CA PRO A 33 -8.92 -5.38 11.15
C PRO A 33 -8.45 -6.27 10.02
N ILE A 34 -8.53 -5.77 8.78
CA ILE A 34 -7.96 -6.47 7.65
C ILE A 34 -6.48 -6.56 8.00
N GLU A 35 -6.06 -7.75 8.43
CA GLU A 35 -4.67 -8.10 8.49
C GLU A 35 -4.20 -7.91 7.06
N VAL A 36 -3.51 -6.80 6.81
CA VAL A 36 -2.88 -6.51 5.53
C VAL A 36 -1.81 -7.58 5.42
N ALA A 37 -2.23 -8.76 4.95
CA ALA A 37 -1.36 -9.80 4.48
C ALA A 37 -0.37 -9.11 3.56
N ALA A 38 0.92 -9.29 3.85
CA ALA A 38 2.01 -8.62 3.16
C ALA A 38 1.66 -8.45 1.67
N PRO A 39 1.76 -7.23 1.12
CA PRO A 39 1.34 -6.94 -0.24
C PRO A 39 1.92 -8.02 -1.16
N PRO A 40 1.14 -8.53 -2.14
CA PRO A 40 1.57 -9.65 -2.96
C PRO A 40 2.95 -9.33 -3.51
N ILE A 41 3.94 -10.10 -3.08
CA ILE A 41 5.31 -9.94 -3.55
C ILE A 41 5.20 -10.00 -5.07
N TYR A 42 5.62 -8.93 -5.72
CA TYR A 42 5.61 -8.87 -7.17
C TYR A 42 6.61 -9.90 -7.68
N HIS A 43 6.13 -11.10 -7.98
CA HIS A 43 6.90 -12.25 -8.45
C HIS A 43 6.31 -12.75 -9.77
N ASP A 44 6.04 -11.84 -10.70
CA ASP A 44 5.76 -12.23 -12.06
C ASP A 44 7.08 -12.22 -12.86
N PRO A 45 7.71 -13.38 -13.14
CA PRO A 45 8.95 -13.43 -13.88
C PRO A 45 8.80 -13.02 -15.36
N SER A 46 7.57 -12.86 -15.86
CA SER A 46 7.31 -12.35 -17.23
C SER A 46 7.43 -10.83 -17.35
N LEU A 47 7.77 -10.16 -16.24
CA LEU A 47 7.37 -8.81 -15.99
C LEU A 47 8.59 -8.08 -15.37
N GLY A 48 9.28 -7.27 -16.18
CA GLY A 48 10.59 -6.67 -15.87
C GLY A 48 11.78 -7.44 -16.46
N CYS A 49 12.97 -6.84 -16.37
CA CYS A 49 14.23 -7.45 -16.81
C CYS A 49 14.95 -8.14 -15.63
N GLU A 50 16.03 -8.88 -15.93
CA GLU A 50 16.84 -9.58 -14.92
C GLU A 50 17.29 -8.65 -13.77
N ALA A 51 17.74 -7.42 -14.09
CA ALA A 51 18.14 -6.45 -13.07
C ALA A 51 16.98 -6.07 -12.12
N LEU A 52 15.74 -6.04 -12.60
CA LEU A 52 14.56 -5.83 -11.75
C LEU A 52 14.24 -7.03 -10.86
N GLN A 53 14.54 -8.24 -11.32
CA GLN A 53 14.45 -9.43 -10.48
C GLN A 53 15.51 -9.36 -9.37
N THR A 54 16.71 -8.87 -9.66
CA THR A 54 17.75 -8.63 -8.64
C THR A 54 17.29 -7.61 -7.60
N ILE A 55 16.66 -6.50 -8.02
CA ILE A 55 16.06 -5.49 -7.11
C ILE A 55 15.11 -6.15 -6.09
N GLN A 56 14.29 -7.13 -6.51
CA GLN A 56 13.36 -7.83 -5.62
C GLN A 56 14.08 -8.63 -4.53
N THR A 57 15.22 -9.23 -4.84
CA THR A 57 15.98 -10.03 -3.87
C THR A 57 16.62 -9.19 -2.76
N HIS A 58 16.81 -7.90 -3.01
CA HIS A 58 17.38 -6.94 -2.06
C HIS A 58 16.35 -6.32 -1.11
N ILE A 59 15.07 -6.60 -1.33
CA ILE A 59 13.97 -6.16 -0.48
C ILE A 59 13.59 -7.33 0.42
N ASP A 60 13.96 -7.25 1.70
CA ASP A 60 13.54 -8.27 2.68
C ASP A 60 12.10 -8.01 3.11
N TRP A 61 11.18 -8.77 2.54
CA TRP A 61 9.75 -8.67 2.82
C TRP A 61 9.37 -9.06 4.25
N HIS A 62 10.21 -9.82 4.96
CA HIS A 62 9.93 -10.27 6.32
C HIS A 62 10.46 -9.32 7.38
N THR A 63 11.65 -8.74 7.17
CA THR A 63 12.26 -7.82 8.15
C THR A 63 11.97 -6.35 7.87
N GLY A 64 11.45 -6.02 6.69
CA GLY A 64 11.22 -4.64 6.28
C GLY A 64 12.51 -3.89 5.92
N VAL A 65 13.67 -4.57 5.98
CA VAL A 65 14.96 -3.96 5.68
C VAL A 65 15.16 -3.91 4.17
N THR A 66 15.43 -2.71 3.66
CA THR A 66 15.88 -2.49 2.29
C THR A 66 17.39 -2.33 2.29
N THR A 67 18.09 -3.23 1.60
CA THR A 67 19.56 -3.14 1.48
C THR A 67 19.95 -2.05 0.49
N SER A 68 20.17 -0.83 0.99
CA SER A 68 20.28 0.39 0.18
C SER A 68 21.41 0.36 -0.85
N SER A 69 22.58 -0.22 -0.53
CA SER A 69 23.74 -0.24 -1.44
C SER A 69 23.58 -1.21 -2.61
N SER A 70 23.10 -2.44 -2.35
CA SER A 70 22.88 -3.44 -3.39
C SER A 70 21.66 -3.14 -4.26
N LEU A 71 20.61 -2.56 -3.66
CA LEU A 71 19.46 -2.05 -4.40
C LEU A 71 19.88 -0.95 -5.40
N LEU A 72 20.69 0.02 -4.96
CA LEU A 72 21.14 1.10 -5.82
C LEU A 72 21.95 0.56 -7.02
N THR A 73 22.83 -0.40 -6.78
CA THR A 73 23.58 -1.08 -7.84
C THR A 73 22.65 -1.71 -8.86
N ALA A 74 21.63 -2.46 -8.42
CA ALA A 74 20.69 -3.11 -9.32
C ALA A 74 19.84 -2.10 -10.12
N VAL A 75 19.50 -0.95 -9.53
CA VAL A 75 18.83 0.17 -10.25
C VAL A 75 19.73 0.75 -11.34
N LEU A 76 21.02 0.96 -11.05
CA LEU A 76 21.98 1.47 -12.03
C LEU A 76 22.25 0.46 -13.15
N GLU A 77 22.31 -0.84 -12.83
CA GLU A 77 22.43 -1.92 -13.81
C GLU A 77 21.20 -1.97 -14.73
N HIS A 78 19.98 -1.90 -14.18
CA HIS A 78 18.75 -1.76 -14.96
C HIS A 78 18.85 -0.57 -15.92
N ARG A 79 19.29 0.58 -15.43
CA ARG A 79 19.41 1.80 -16.24
C ARG A 79 20.43 1.64 -17.37
N GLN A 80 21.58 1.02 -17.08
CA GLN A 80 22.60 0.74 -18.08
C GLN A 80 22.08 -0.22 -19.16
N ALA A 81 21.38 -1.29 -18.76
CA ALA A 81 20.77 -2.25 -19.69
C ALA A 81 19.68 -1.60 -20.54
N PHE A 82 18.86 -0.75 -19.94
CA PHE A 82 17.82 0.01 -20.65
C PHE A 82 18.41 0.95 -21.71
N ILE A 83 19.47 1.70 -21.38
CA ILE A 83 20.15 2.58 -22.34
C ILE A 83 20.72 1.78 -23.52
N ALA A 84 21.25 0.58 -23.26
CA ALA A 84 21.81 -0.28 -24.29
C ALA A 84 20.74 -0.88 -25.22
N SER A 85 19.58 -1.26 -24.68
CA SER A 85 18.49 -1.87 -25.46
C SER A 85 17.10 -1.55 -24.89
N PRO A 86 16.54 -0.36 -25.19
CA PRO A 86 15.28 0.09 -24.59
C PRO A 86 14.07 -0.75 -25.05
N ARG A 87 14.14 -1.36 -26.23
CA ARG A 87 13.08 -2.22 -26.77
C ARG A 87 12.88 -3.52 -25.99
N GLU A 88 13.89 -3.97 -25.26
CA GLU A 88 13.82 -5.19 -24.43
C GLU A 88 13.20 -4.92 -23.04
N HIS A 89 12.85 -3.66 -22.74
CA HIS A 89 12.44 -3.21 -21.41
C HIS A 89 10.99 -2.69 -21.38
N THR A 90 10.13 -3.13 -22.31
CA THR A 90 8.72 -2.68 -22.43
C THR A 90 7.89 -2.95 -21.18
N THR A 91 8.22 -4.01 -20.43
CA THR A 91 7.51 -4.39 -19.19
C THR A 91 8.13 -3.79 -17.93
N CYS A 92 9.30 -3.15 -18.02
CA CYS A 92 10.05 -2.64 -16.86
C CYS A 92 9.34 -1.46 -16.17
N SER A 93 8.62 -0.61 -16.91
CA SER A 93 7.83 0.48 -16.32
C SER A 93 6.80 -0.08 -15.34
N LYS A 94 6.01 -1.06 -15.79
CA LYS A 94 4.96 -1.69 -14.99
C LYS A 94 5.55 -2.37 -13.75
N ALA A 95 6.65 -3.09 -13.92
CA ALA A 95 7.38 -3.75 -12.84
C ALA A 95 7.85 -2.77 -11.75
N LEU A 96 8.46 -1.65 -12.16
CA LEU A 96 8.93 -0.61 -11.26
C LEU A 96 7.78 0.06 -10.48
N ILE A 97 6.65 0.32 -11.14
CA ILE A 97 5.45 0.87 -10.48
C ILE A 97 4.91 -0.11 -9.43
N GLN A 98 4.85 -1.40 -9.76
CA GLN A 98 4.39 -2.41 -8.83
C GLN A 98 5.32 -2.53 -7.62
N LEU A 99 6.64 -2.52 -7.83
CA LEU A 99 7.61 -2.51 -6.73
C LEU A 99 7.47 -1.28 -5.83
N ALA A 100 7.34 -0.09 -6.42
CA ALA A 100 7.12 1.14 -5.66
C ALA A 100 5.84 1.05 -4.81
N PHE A 101 4.76 0.56 -5.39
CA PHE A 101 3.48 0.39 -4.69
C PHE A 101 3.56 -0.63 -3.55
N THR A 102 4.33 -1.71 -3.72
CA THR A 102 4.55 -2.72 -2.68
C THR A 102 5.37 -2.14 -1.52
N LEU A 103 6.40 -1.34 -1.81
CA LEU A 103 7.19 -0.66 -0.78
C LEU A 103 6.36 0.39 -0.01
N GLU A 104 5.52 1.16 -0.70
CA GLU A 104 4.60 2.11 -0.07
C GLU A 104 3.61 1.46 0.88
N GLN A 105 3.09 0.28 0.51
CA GLN A 105 2.22 -0.50 1.39
C GLN A 105 2.97 -1.08 2.59
N ARG A 106 4.23 -1.50 2.40
CA ARG A 106 5.05 -2.02 3.49
C ARG A 106 5.41 -0.92 4.50
N ASN A 107 5.59 0.31 4.03
CA ASN A 107 5.80 1.51 4.85
C ASN A 107 6.89 1.34 5.94
N SER A 108 7.98 0.65 5.61
CA SER A 108 9.15 0.51 6.49
C SER A 108 10.14 1.65 6.31
N GLU A 109 11.14 1.73 7.19
CA GLU A 109 12.17 2.77 7.11
C GLU A 109 12.94 2.68 5.78
N GLY A 110 13.02 3.80 5.05
CA GLY A 110 13.67 3.88 3.73
C GLY A 110 12.81 3.44 2.53
N ASP A 111 11.61 2.90 2.77
CA ASP A 111 10.71 2.46 1.69
C ASP A 111 10.14 3.61 0.90
N THR A 112 9.84 4.72 1.56
CA THR A 112 9.29 5.90 0.90
C THR A 112 10.27 6.46 -0.11
N ASP A 113 11.54 6.66 0.29
CA ASP A 113 12.59 7.17 -0.59
C ASP A 113 12.86 6.20 -1.74
N THR A 114 12.87 4.90 -1.45
CA THR A 114 13.04 3.86 -2.47
C THR A 114 11.89 3.84 -3.45
N ALA A 115 10.64 3.87 -2.98
CA ALA A 115 9.46 3.88 -3.82
C ALA A 115 9.43 5.11 -4.73
N VAL A 116 9.80 6.28 -4.20
CA VAL A 116 9.94 7.50 -5.00
C VAL A 116 11.01 7.34 -6.09
N ALA A 117 12.17 6.77 -5.76
CA ALA A 117 13.22 6.49 -6.75
C ALA A 117 12.72 5.53 -7.84
N LEU A 118 12.07 4.42 -7.48
CA LEU A 118 11.53 3.46 -8.44
C LEU A 118 10.41 4.06 -9.31
N ARG A 119 9.60 4.97 -8.78
CA ARG A 119 8.65 5.75 -9.57
C ARG A 119 9.39 6.61 -10.60
N TYR A 120 10.43 7.34 -10.23
CA TYR A 120 11.18 8.12 -11.23
C TYR A 120 11.79 7.24 -12.31
N GLU A 121 12.33 6.08 -11.95
CA GLU A 121 12.83 5.11 -12.91
C GLU A 121 11.73 4.57 -13.84
N SER A 122 10.52 4.33 -13.32
CA SER A 122 9.41 3.86 -14.16
C SER A 122 9.03 4.88 -15.22
N TRP A 123 9.01 6.16 -14.87
CA TRP A 123 8.71 7.24 -15.80
C TRP A 123 9.75 7.34 -16.93
N LEU A 124 11.03 7.13 -16.61
CA LEU A 124 12.11 7.12 -17.61
C LEU A 124 11.91 6.04 -18.67
N VAL A 125 11.43 4.86 -18.27
CA VAL A 125 11.25 3.72 -19.18
C VAL A 125 9.86 3.66 -19.84
N SER A 126 8.88 4.41 -19.32
CA SER A 126 7.49 4.40 -19.81
C SER A 126 7.32 4.89 -21.26
N GLY A 127 8.25 5.70 -21.76
CA GLY A 127 8.21 6.19 -23.15
C GLY A 127 8.52 5.12 -24.20
N TRP A 128 8.84 3.90 -23.79
CA TRP A 128 9.34 2.82 -24.65
C TRP A 128 8.52 1.53 -24.55
N SER A 129 7.43 1.53 -23.78
CA SER A 129 6.49 0.41 -23.64
C SER A 129 5.41 0.41 -24.72
#